data_AF-A0A6C0IQY2-F1
#
_entry.id   AF-A0A6C0IQY2-F1
#
_cell.length_a   1.000
_cell.length_b   1.000
_cell.length_c   1.000
_cell.angle_alpha   90.00
_cell.angle_beta   90.00
_cell.angle_gamma   90.00
#
_symmetry.space_group_name_H-M   'P 1'
#
loop_
_entity.id
_entity.type
_entity.pdbx_description
1 polymer ?
#
loop_
_entity_poly.entity_id
_entity_poly.type
_entity_poly.pdbx_seq_one_letter_code
_entity_poly.pdbx_strand_id
1 'polypeptide(L)'
;MTTATITFIEALRTKDEKIRNILNLETCISVVATFFYGKFVHSIETDKEINYEKINETRYTDWAITTPIMLLVLVLALLYNNKSGAMKFSSYLIILLLNYGMLGMGYIGELGILSKTNSNIGGFGFIYYKYLHNKFNFDNSILFWAFVILWALYGVIYMMDEIAKNVGYNVLDLFSKCFVGIFFWAYYANVFTL
;
A
#
# COMPACT_ATOMS: atom_id res chain seq x y z
N MET A 1 -0.49 -2.75 14.84
CA MET A 1 -1.42 -2.16 15.83
C MET A 1 -1.26 -0.66 16.04
N THR A 2 -0.06 -0.13 16.30
CA THR A 2 0.13 1.33 16.55
C THR A 2 -0.53 2.24 15.52
N THR A 3 -0.28 1.99 14.22
CA THR A 3 -0.88 2.78 13.13
C THR A 3 -2.41 2.67 13.10
N ALA A 4 -2.98 1.48 13.32
CA ALA A 4 -4.43 1.31 13.40
C ALA A 4 -5.04 2.15 14.54
N THR A 5 -4.42 2.13 15.71
CA THR A 5 -4.93 2.84 16.88
C THR A 5 -4.93 4.35 16.67
N ILE A 6 -3.84 4.91 16.13
CA ILE A 6 -3.72 6.36 15.95
C ILE A 6 -4.65 6.87 14.85
N THR A 7 -4.75 6.18 13.71
CA THR A 7 -5.64 6.58 12.62
C THR A 7 -7.11 6.40 13.00
N PHE A 8 -7.45 5.35 13.75
CA PHE A 8 -8.81 5.12 14.26
C PHE A 8 -9.27 6.23 15.22
N ILE A 9 -8.43 6.58 16.20
CA ILE A 9 -8.76 7.64 17.17
C ILE A 9 -8.98 8.97 16.44
N GLU A 10 -8.09 9.33 15.52
CA GLU A 10 -8.22 10.60 14.78
C GLU A 10 -9.44 10.58 13.84
N ALA A 11 -9.74 9.46 13.19
CA ALA A 11 -10.93 9.32 12.36
C ALA A 11 -12.23 9.56 13.14
N LEU A 12 -12.28 9.17 14.42
CA LEU A 12 -13.42 9.43 15.30
C LEU A 12 -13.54 10.89 15.76
N ARG A 13 -12.46 11.68 15.67
CA ARG A 13 -12.36 13.02 16.27
C ARG A 13 -12.30 14.15 15.25
N THR A 14 -11.77 13.88 14.06
CA THR A 14 -11.63 14.89 13.01
C THR A 14 -13.00 15.38 12.54
N LYS A 15 -13.10 16.70 12.34
CA LYS A 15 -14.31 17.37 11.85
C LYS A 15 -14.42 17.33 10.32
N ASP A 16 -13.31 17.09 9.63
CA ASP A 16 -13.29 17.01 8.17
C ASP A 16 -13.65 15.59 7.71
N GLU A 17 -14.75 15.48 6.97
CA GLU A 17 -15.28 14.19 6.51
C GLU A 17 -14.35 13.49 5.50
N LYS A 18 -13.60 14.25 4.70
CA LYS A 18 -12.66 13.70 3.72
C LYS A 18 -11.44 13.13 4.43
N ILE A 19 -10.90 13.84 5.42
CA ILE A 19 -9.81 13.33 6.27
C ILE A 19 -10.29 12.08 7.03
N ARG A 20 -11.49 12.12 7.62
CA ARG A 20 -12.09 10.96 8.31
C ARG A 20 -12.13 9.72 7.41
N ASN A 21 -12.59 9.88 6.17
CA ASN A 21 -12.66 8.76 5.23
C ASN A 21 -11.27 8.20 4.88
N ILE A 22 -10.26 9.06 4.70
CA ILE A 22 -8.87 8.62 4.46
C ILE A 22 -8.34 7.82 5.67
N LEU A 23 -8.51 8.33 6.88
CA LEU A 23 -8.00 7.66 8.10
C LEU A 23 -8.77 6.38 8.45
N ASN A 24 -10.06 6.30 8.13
CA ASN A 24 -10.83 5.06 8.21
C ASN A 24 -10.24 3.98 7.31
N LEU A 25 -9.89 4.32 6.07
CA LEU A 25 -9.28 3.38 5.13
C LEU A 25 -7.87 2.94 5.59
N GLU A 26 -7.06 3.85 6.14
CA GLU A 26 -5.76 3.53 6.76
C GLU A 26 -5.90 2.62 7.98
N THR A 27 -6.97 2.78 8.77
CA THR A 27 -7.31 1.86 9.85
C THR A 27 -7.58 0.47 9.29
N CYS A 28 -8.40 0.35 8.23
CA CYS A 28 -8.69 -0.93 7.57
C CYS A 28 -7.42 -1.62 7.05
N ILE A 29 -6.52 -0.88 6.39
CA ILE A 29 -5.22 -1.41 5.92
C ILE A 29 -4.45 -2.00 7.10
N SER A 30 -4.35 -1.27 8.20
CA SER A 30 -3.58 -1.68 9.38
C SER A 30 -4.19 -2.90 10.08
N VAL A 31 -5.52 -3.03 10.11
CA VAL A 31 -6.22 -4.20 10.67
C VAL A 31 -5.96 -5.45 9.84
N VAL A 32 -6.13 -5.36 8.51
CA VAL A 32 -5.89 -6.48 7.59
C VAL A 32 -4.43 -6.93 7.68
N ALA A 33 -3.48 -6.00 7.60
CA ALA A 33 -2.05 -6.33 7.72
C ALA A 33 -1.74 -6.98 9.08
N THR A 34 -2.29 -6.46 10.19
CA THR A 34 -2.08 -7.07 11.51
C THR A 34 -2.59 -8.52 11.53
N PHE A 35 -3.73 -8.83 10.91
CA PHE A 35 -4.23 -10.19 10.82
C PHE A 35 -3.25 -11.13 10.10
N PHE A 36 -2.74 -10.74 8.94
CA PHE A 36 -1.78 -11.56 8.19
C PHE A 36 -0.44 -11.72 8.92
N TYR A 37 0.09 -10.65 9.52
CA TYR A 37 1.29 -10.75 10.33
C TYR A 37 1.09 -11.62 11.57
N GLY A 38 -0.10 -11.61 12.18
CA GLY A 38 -0.46 -12.55 13.24
C GLY A 38 -0.40 -14.00 12.77
N LYS A 39 -0.88 -14.30 11.54
CA LYS A 39 -0.74 -15.63 10.95
C LYS A 39 0.71 -16.01 10.67
N PHE A 40 1.55 -15.06 10.22
CA PHE A 40 2.97 -15.33 9.96
C PHE A 40 3.73 -15.64 11.25
N VAL A 41 3.52 -14.85 12.31
CA VAL A 41 4.10 -15.12 13.62
C VAL A 41 3.65 -16.47 14.16
N HIS A 42 2.36 -16.78 14.06
CA HIS A 42 1.84 -18.08 14.49
C HIS A 42 2.52 -19.25 13.76
N SER A 43 2.63 -19.19 12.43
CA SER A 43 3.33 -20.20 11.63
C SER A 43 4.80 -20.35 12.05
N ILE A 44 5.50 -19.24 12.31
CA ILE A 44 6.91 -19.27 12.77
C ILE A 44 7.03 -19.92 14.16
N GLU A 45 6.07 -19.72 15.05
CA GLU A 45 6.08 -20.28 16.40
C GLU A 45 5.64 -21.75 16.47
N THR A 46 4.73 -22.18 15.60
CA THR A 46 4.14 -23.53 15.66
C THR A 46 4.79 -24.54 14.71
N ASP A 47 5.33 -24.09 13.59
CA ASP A 47 5.79 -24.99 12.54
C ASP A 47 7.19 -25.52 12.87
N LYS A 48 7.40 -26.82 12.64
CA LYS A 48 8.72 -27.46 12.87
C LYS A 48 9.80 -26.92 11.93
N GLU A 49 9.40 -26.56 10.72
CA GLU A 49 10.24 -25.97 9.69
C GLU A 49 9.48 -24.83 9.02
N ILE A 50 10.14 -23.67 8.86
CA ILE A 50 9.50 -22.47 8.32
C ILE A 50 9.51 -22.54 6.80
N ASN A 51 8.31 -22.55 6.20
CA ASN A 51 8.15 -22.46 4.75
C ASN A 51 8.04 -20.99 4.30
N TYR A 52 9.18 -20.37 4.01
CA TYR A 52 9.26 -18.97 3.58
C TYR A 52 8.55 -18.69 2.25
N GLU A 53 8.60 -19.63 1.30
CA GLU A 53 7.88 -19.55 0.03
C GLU A 53 6.37 -19.44 0.30
N LYS A 54 5.84 -20.28 1.19
CA LYS A 54 4.42 -20.24 1.54
C LYS A 54 4.00 -18.92 2.20
N ILE A 55 4.85 -18.36 3.04
CA ILE A 55 4.61 -17.03 3.63
C ILE A 55 4.56 -15.98 2.52
N ASN A 56 5.51 -16.00 1.58
CA ASN A 56 5.57 -15.07 0.46
C ASN A 56 4.35 -15.18 -0.46
N GLU A 57 3.89 -16.39 -0.80
CA GLU A 57 2.61 -16.61 -1.50
C GLU A 57 1.42 -16.04 -0.73
N THR A 58 1.38 -16.26 0.59
CA THR A 58 0.25 -15.82 1.43
C THR A 58 0.15 -14.29 1.47
N ARG A 59 1.26 -13.56 1.31
CA ARG A 59 1.25 -12.08 1.20
C ARG A 59 0.43 -11.58 0.03
N TYR A 60 0.29 -12.33 -1.07
CA TYR A 60 -0.57 -11.91 -2.18
C TYR A 60 -2.04 -11.80 -1.76
N THR A 61 -2.47 -12.54 -0.74
CA THR A 61 -3.83 -12.38 -0.19
C THR A 61 -3.96 -11.10 0.62
N ASP A 62 -2.94 -10.76 1.43
CA ASP A 62 -2.87 -9.46 2.11
C ASP A 62 -2.88 -8.31 1.10
N TRP A 63 -2.01 -8.38 0.10
CA TRP A 63 -1.82 -7.34 -0.91
C TRP A 63 -3.06 -7.17 -1.79
N ALA A 64 -3.72 -8.26 -2.16
CA ALA A 64 -4.98 -8.21 -2.92
C ALA A 64 -6.07 -7.42 -2.19
N ILE A 65 -6.04 -7.37 -0.85
CA ILE A 65 -7.00 -6.61 -0.04
C ILE A 65 -6.48 -5.20 0.24
N THR A 66 -5.23 -5.07 0.68
CA THR A 66 -4.66 -3.80 1.17
C THR A 66 -4.30 -2.84 0.05
N THR A 67 -3.73 -3.29 -1.06
CA THR A 67 -3.25 -2.37 -2.10
C THR A 67 -4.37 -1.61 -2.83
N PRO A 68 -5.55 -2.18 -3.13
CA PRO A 68 -6.71 -1.40 -3.60
C PRO A 68 -7.08 -0.24 -2.67
N ILE A 69 -7.02 -0.48 -1.35
CA ILE A 69 -7.37 0.49 -0.32
C ILE A 69 -6.28 1.57 -0.22
N MET A 70 -5.01 1.18 -0.26
CA MET A 70 -3.87 2.13 -0.25
C MET A 70 -3.90 3.05 -1.48
N LEU A 71 -4.21 2.52 -2.66
CA LEU A 71 -4.34 3.32 -3.89
C LEU A 71 -5.57 4.25 -3.83
N LEU A 72 -6.67 3.81 -3.20
CA LEU A 72 -7.81 4.68 -2.94
C LEU A 72 -7.43 5.84 -2.02
N VAL A 73 -6.74 5.55 -0.91
CA VAL A 73 -6.24 6.58 0.01
C VAL A 73 -5.34 7.57 -0.71
N LEU A 74 -4.35 7.09 -1.49
CA LEU A 74 -3.45 7.94 -2.26
C LEU A 74 -4.24 8.92 -3.13
N VAL A 75 -5.18 8.44 -3.95
CA VAL A 75 -5.91 9.33 -4.85
C VAL A 75 -6.86 10.27 -4.10
N LEU A 76 -7.48 9.83 -3.01
CA LEU A 76 -8.30 10.71 -2.16
C LEU A 76 -7.46 11.83 -1.53
N ALA A 77 -6.25 11.53 -1.07
CA ALA A 77 -5.30 12.51 -0.56
C ALA A 77 -4.87 13.51 -1.65
N LEU A 78 -4.55 13.02 -2.85
CA LEU A 78 -4.20 13.87 -4.00
C LEU A 78 -5.34 14.86 -4.34
N LEU A 79 -6.58 14.35 -4.37
CA LEU A 79 -7.77 15.17 -4.62
C LEU A 79 -8.03 16.17 -3.49
N TYR A 80 -7.85 15.75 -2.24
CA TYR A 80 -8.00 16.61 -1.06
C TYR A 80 -7.05 17.82 -1.11
N ASN A 81 -5.76 17.57 -1.33
CA ASN A 81 -4.73 18.62 -1.41
C ASN A 81 -4.96 19.59 -2.58
N ASN A 82 -5.47 19.09 -3.71
CA ASN A 82 -5.83 19.91 -4.87
C ASN A 82 -7.23 20.57 -4.74
N LYS A 83 -7.89 20.47 -3.57
CA LYS A 83 -9.27 20.94 -3.34
C LYS A 83 -10.25 20.49 -4.43
N SER A 84 -9.98 19.32 -5.00
CA SER A 84 -10.75 18.75 -6.10
C SER A 84 -12.01 18.06 -5.58
N GLY A 85 -12.95 17.81 -6.50
CA GLY A 85 -14.17 17.06 -6.23
C GLY A 85 -13.94 15.55 -6.08
N ALA A 86 -15.03 14.80 -6.08
CA ALA A 86 -15.01 13.35 -5.97
C ALA A 86 -14.28 12.67 -7.14
N MET A 87 -13.69 11.51 -6.87
CA MET A 87 -13.09 10.65 -7.89
C MET A 87 -14.18 10.02 -8.77
N LYS A 88 -13.96 9.96 -10.09
CA LYS A 88 -14.81 9.15 -10.97
C LYS A 88 -14.58 7.67 -10.70
N PHE A 89 -15.67 6.92 -10.47
CA PHE A 89 -15.62 5.48 -10.25
C PHE A 89 -14.88 4.73 -11.38
N SER A 90 -15.09 5.12 -12.64
CA SER A 90 -14.38 4.55 -13.79
C SER A 90 -12.86 4.73 -13.73
N SER A 91 -12.38 5.83 -13.15
CA SER A 91 -10.93 6.03 -12.94
C SER A 91 -10.40 5.07 -11.88
N TYR A 92 -11.17 4.83 -10.82
CA TYR A 92 -10.81 3.85 -9.81
C TYR A 92 -10.81 2.42 -10.36
N LEU A 93 -11.77 2.05 -11.21
CA LEU A 93 -11.78 0.73 -11.87
C LEU A 93 -10.51 0.48 -12.70
N ILE A 94 -10.02 1.49 -13.43
CA ILE A 94 -8.76 1.38 -14.18
C ILE A 94 -7.58 1.18 -13.21
N ILE A 95 -7.54 1.90 -12.10
CA ILE A 95 -6.51 1.73 -11.07
C ILE A 95 -6.55 0.32 -10.49
N LEU A 96 -7.73 -0.21 -10.19
CA LEU A 96 -7.90 -1.58 -9.71
C LEU A 96 -7.42 -2.61 -10.73
N LEU A 97 -7.78 -2.44 -12.00
CA LEU A 97 -7.35 -3.33 -13.08
C LEU A 97 -5.82 -3.36 -13.20
N LEU A 98 -5.17 -2.19 -13.15
CA LEU A 98 -3.70 -2.09 -13.19
C LEU A 98 -3.06 -2.72 -11.95
N ASN A 99 -3.63 -2.49 -10.76
CA ASN A 99 -3.14 -3.06 -9.51
C ASN A 99 -3.24 -4.59 -9.48
N TYR A 100 -4.42 -5.14 -9.80
CA TYR A 100 -4.60 -6.59 -9.85
C TYR A 100 -3.86 -7.24 -11.00
N GLY A 101 -3.68 -6.54 -12.14
CA GLY A 101 -2.79 -7.00 -13.21
C GLY A 101 -1.35 -7.12 -12.74
N MET A 102 -0.83 -6.12 -12.02
CA MET A 102 0.50 -6.12 -11.44
C MET A 102 0.68 -7.26 -10.42
N LEU A 103 -0.24 -7.37 -9.44
CA LEU A 103 -0.20 -8.45 -8.45
C LEU A 103 -0.35 -9.83 -9.09
N GLY A 104 -1.25 -9.98 -10.05
CA GLY A 104 -1.48 -11.23 -10.76
C GLY A 104 -0.24 -11.70 -11.53
N MET A 105 0.43 -10.79 -12.25
CA MET A 105 1.68 -11.11 -12.94
C MET A 105 2.78 -11.52 -11.95
N GLY A 106 2.95 -10.77 -10.85
CA GLY A 106 3.90 -11.14 -9.81
C GLY A 106 3.62 -12.53 -9.23
N TYR A 107 2.35 -12.85 -8.95
CA TYR A 107 1.96 -14.16 -8.40
C TYR A 107 2.22 -15.31 -9.38
N ILE A 108 1.92 -15.11 -10.68
CA ILE A 108 2.22 -16.08 -11.73
C ILE A 108 3.72 -16.38 -11.79
N GLY A 109 4.57 -15.38 -11.53
CA GLY A 109 6.01 -15.58 -11.47
C GLY A 109 6.50 -16.24 -10.17
N GLU A 110 5.83 -16.03 -9.02
CA GLU A 110 6.10 -16.84 -7.81
C GLU A 110 5.77 -18.32 -8.04
N LEU A 111 4.69 -18.61 -8.78
CA LEU A 111 4.32 -19.98 -9.15
C LEU A 111 5.27 -20.61 -10.20
N GLY A 112 6.26 -19.86 -10.70
CA GLY A 112 7.21 -20.34 -11.70
C GLY A 112 6.65 -20.52 -13.12
N ILE A 113 5.41 -20.07 -13.39
CA ILE A 113 4.77 -20.18 -14.71
C ILE A 113 5.42 -19.22 -15.71
N LEU A 114 5.82 -18.03 -15.26
CA LEU A 114 6.58 -17.04 -16.01
C LEU A 114 7.90 -16.73 -15.30
N SER A 115 8.90 -16.26 -16.07
CA SER A 115 10.14 -15.79 -15.45
C SER A 115 9.86 -14.58 -14.53
N LYS A 116 10.60 -14.47 -13.43
CA LYS A 116 10.47 -13.34 -12.49
C LYS A 116 10.62 -12.00 -13.22
N THR A 117 11.58 -11.88 -14.13
CA THR A 117 11.79 -10.65 -14.93
C THR A 117 10.55 -10.27 -15.75
N ASN A 118 9.91 -11.22 -16.44
CA ASN A 118 8.72 -10.93 -17.25
C ASN A 118 7.46 -10.69 -16.42
N SER A 119 7.47 -11.18 -15.18
CA SER A 119 6.37 -11.05 -14.22
C SER A 119 6.39 -9.71 -13.47
N ASN A 120 7.52 -9.00 -13.49
CA ASN A 120 7.73 -7.74 -12.77
C ASN A 120 7.31 -6.54 -13.64
N ILE A 121 6.06 -6.11 -13.50
CA ILE A 121 5.48 -4.99 -14.25
C ILE A 121 5.14 -3.80 -13.34
N GLY A 122 5.07 -2.59 -13.89
CA GLY A 122 4.69 -1.37 -13.16
C GLY A 122 3.23 -0.94 -13.38
N GLY A 123 2.69 -0.07 -12.50
CA GLY A 123 1.27 0.32 -12.53
C GLY A 123 0.93 1.81 -12.31
N PHE A 124 1.90 2.68 -12.02
CA PHE A 124 1.62 4.06 -11.56
C PHE A 124 1.40 5.11 -12.66
N GLY A 125 1.68 4.80 -13.92
CA GLY A 125 1.63 5.77 -15.02
C GLY A 125 0.26 6.44 -15.20
N PHE A 126 -0.83 5.69 -15.02
CA PHE A 126 -2.19 6.23 -15.13
C PHE A 126 -2.50 7.25 -14.02
N ILE A 127 -2.09 6.97 -12.77
CA ILE A 127 -2.31 7.87 -11.63
C ILE A 127 -1.54 9.18 -11.86
N TYR A 128 -0.28 9.09 -12.29
CA TYR A 128 0.53 10.28 -12.60
C TYR A 128 -0.16 11.16 -13.64
N TYR A 129 -0.51 10.58 -14.80
CA TYR A 129 -1.11 11.33 -15.89
C TYR A 129 -2.46 11.96 -15.52
N LYS A 130 -3.27 11.27 -14.70
CA LYS A 130 -4.62 11.75 -14.37
C LYS A 130 -4.64 12.81 -13.26
N TYR A 131 -3.79 12.66 -12.24
CA TYR A 131 -3.88 13.42 -11.00
C TYR A 131 -2.73 14.40 -10.76
N LEU A 132 -1.55 14.19 -11.37
CA LEU A 132 -0.38 15.04 -11.18
C LEU A 132 0.04 15.82 -12.44
N HIS A 133 -0.14 15.25 -13.63
CA HIS A 133 0.29 15.90 -14.88
C HIS A 133 -0.39 17.26 -15.07
N ASN A 134 0.41 18.30 -15.27
CA ASN A 134 0.01 19.71 -15.37
C ASN A 134 -0.80 20.24 -14.16
N LYS A 135 -0.69 19.60 -12.98
CA LYS A 135 -1.36 19.97 -11.74
C LYS A 135 -0.38 19.92 -10.57
N PHE A 136 0.67 20.72 -10.65
CA PHE A 136 1.73 20.69 -9.65
C PHE A 136 1.20 21.11 -8.28
N ASN A 137 1.39 20.22 -7.32
CA ASN A 137 1.22 20.45 -5.89
C ASN A 137 2.38 19.71 -5.20
N PHE A 138 3.07 20.40 -4.30
CA PHE A 138 4.29 19.89 -3.68
C PHE A 138 4.02 18.65 -2.83
N ASP A 139 3.03 18.72 -1.95
CA ASP A 139 2.63 17.61 -1.06
C ASP A 139 2.21 16.38 -1.88
N ASN A 140 1.45 16.60 -2.95
CA ASN A 140 1.04 15.55 -3.88
C ASN A 140 2.21 14.91 -4.60
N SER A 141 3.23 15.70 -4.95
CA SER A 141 4.43 15.19 -5.60
C SER A 141 5.22 14.30 -4.65
N ILE A 142 5.41 14.73 -3.40
CA ILE A 142 6.06 13.93 -2.36
C ILE A 142 5.29 12.63 -2.11
N LEU A 143 3.98 12.71 -1.86
CA LEU A 143 3.12 11.55 -1.63
C LEU A 143 3.20 10.55 -2.78
N PHE A 144 3.03 11.01 -4.02
CA PHE A 144 3.06 10.14 -5.18
C PHE A 144 4.42 9.46 -5.35
N TRP A 145 5.52 10.22 -5.29
CA TRP A 145 6.85 9.65 -5.48
C TRP A 145 7.27 8.73 -4.34
N ALA A 146 6.84 8.99 -3.09
CA ALA A 146 7.02 8.06 -1.98
C ALA A 146 6.35 6.71 -2.28
N PHE A 147 5.11 6.71 -2.76
CA PHE A 147 4.41 5.47 -3.17
C PHE A 147 5.14 4.76 -4.31
N VAL A 148 5.54 5.48 -5.36
CA VAL A 148 6.25 4.90 -6.51
C VAL A 148 7.57 4.26 -6.08
N ILE A 149 8.37 4.95 -5.27
CA ILE A 149 9.67 4.44 -4.80
C ILE A 149 9.47 3.22 -3.90
N LEU A 150 8.60 3.31 -2.89
CA LEU A 150 8.34 2.19 -1.97
C LEU A 150 7.80 0.97 -2.72
N TRP A 151 6.89 1.14 -3.68
CA TRP A 151 6.35 0.03 -4.47
C TRP A 151 7.38 -0.54 -5.44
N ALA A 152 8.22 0.29 -6.07
CA ALA A 152 9.29 -0.19 -6.93
C ALA A 152 10.26 -1.11 -6.17
N LEU A 153 10.51 -0.82 -4.88
CA LEU A 153 11.33 -1.68 -4.03
C LEU A 153 10.71 -3.07 -3.82
N TYR A 154 9.38 -3.24 -3.83
CA TYR A 154 8.78 -4.58 -3.81
C TYR A 154 9.17 -5.37 -5.05
N GLY A 155 9.20 -4.72 -6.22
CA GLY A 155 9.65 -5.33 -7.47
C GLY A 155 11.15 -5.66 -7.48
N VAL A 156 11.98 -4.90 -6.75
CA VAL A 156 13.40 -5.23 -6.56
C VAL A 156 13.55 -6.46 -5.65
N ILE A 157 12.87 -6.45 -4.50
CA ILE A 157 12.94 -7.53 -3.50
C ILE A 157 12.38 -8.84 -4.04
N TYR A 158 11.41 -8.78 -4.95
CA TYR A 158 10.84 -9.92 -5.66
C TYR A 158 11.90 -10.80 -6.37
N MET A 159 13.02 -10.19 -6.81
CA MET A 159 14.11 -10.89 -7.51
C MET A 159 15.05 -11.66 -6.56
N MET A 160 14.91 -11.50 -5.25
CA MET A 160 15.78 -12.11 -4.25
C MET A 160 15.38 -13.57 -3.93
N ASP A 161 16.21 -14.26 -3.14
CA ASP A 161 15.88 -15.56 -2.54
C ASP A 161 14.77 -15.43 -1.48
N GLU A 162 14.12 -16.55 -1.13
CA GLU A 162 12.89 -16.52 -0.31
C GLU A 162 13.07 -15.92 1.09
N ILE A 163 14.25 -16.10 1.71
CA ILE A 163 14.53 -15.57 3.05
C ILE A 163 14.73 -14.06 2.95
N ALA A 164 15.63 -13.62 2.06
CA ALA A 164 15.88 -12.20 1.87
C ALA A 164 14.62 -11.46 1.40
N LYS A 165 13.81 -12.10 0.55
CA LYS A 165 12.51 -11.59 0.09
C LYS A 165 11.55 -11.39 1.27
N ASN A 166 11.46 -12.36 2.17
CA ASN A 166 10.57 -12.27 3.32
C ASN A 166 10.97 -11.13 4.28
N VAL A 167 12.26 -11.04 4.61
CA VAL A 167 12.79 -9.94 5.44
C VAL A 167 12.55 -8.59 4.75
N GLY A 168 12.83 -8.52 3.46
CA GLY A 168 12.60 -7.35 2.64
C GLY A 168 11.15 -6.87 2.65
N TYR A 169 10.19 -7.79 2.45
CA TYR A 169 8.77 -7.46 2.52
C TYR A 169 8.31 -7.04 3.92
N ASN A 170 8.86 -7.64 4.99
CA ASN A 170 8.59 -7.19 6.35
C ASN A 170 8.99 -5.72 6.57
N VAL A 171 10.20 -5.36 6.12
CA VAL A 171 10.68 -3.98 6.20
C VAL A 171 9.84 -3.07 5.30
N LEU A 172 9.57 -3.46 4.05
CA LEU A 172 8.79 -2.62 3.15
C LEU A 172 7.34 -2.43 3.62
N ASP A 173 6.72 -3.41 4.28
CA ASP A 173 5.37 -3.27 4.83
C ASP A 173 5.35 -2.28 6.00
N LEU A 174 6.41 -2.24 6.81
CA LEU A 174 6.59 -1.22 7.84
C LEU A 174 6.59 0.18 7.23
N PHE A 175 7.33 0.40 6.15
CA PHE A 175 7.34 1.71 5.48
C PHE A 175 6.04 2.00 4.74
N SER A 176 5.56 1.08 3.90
CA SER A 176 4.46 1.31 2.97
C SER A 176 3.08 1.37 3.65
N LYS A 177 2.89 0.69 4.78
CA LYS A 177 1.62 0.68 5.52
C LYS A 177 1.74 1.48 6.81
N CYS A 178 2.70 1.17 7.67
CA CYS A 178 2.74 1.76 9.01
C CYS A 178 3.18 3.23 8.98
N PHE A 179 4.32 3.53 8.35
CA PHE A 179 4.83 4.91 8.29
C PHE A 179 4.01 5.80 7.37
N VAL A 180 3.48 5.29 6.26
CA VAL A 180 2.51 6.03 5.43
C VAL A 180 1.25 6.39 6.22
N GLY A 181 0.67 5.46 6.99
CA GLY A 181 -0.50 5.77 7.82
C GLY A 181 -0.19 6.79 8.93
N ILE A 182 0.97 6.70 9.57
CA ILE A 182 1.43 7.70 10.55
C ILE A 182 1.66 9.06 9.88
N PHE A 183 2.24 9.07 8.67
CA PHE A 183 2.42 10.29 7.88
C PHE A 183 1.08 10.96 7.58
N PHE A 184 0.07 10.22 7.12
CA PHE A 184 -1.27 10.78 6.90
C PHE A 184 -1.87 11.36 8.16
N TRP A 185 -1.78 10.65 9.28
CA TRP A 185 -2.22 11.17 10.57
C TRP A 185 -1.50 12.49 10.92
N ALA A 186 -0.17 12.50 10.88
CA ALA A 186 0.63 13.66 11.29
C ALA A 186 0.41 14.86 10.37
N TYR A 187 0.29 14.62 9.06
CA TYR A 187 0.03 15.63 8.04
C TYR A 187 -1.35 16.28 8.26
N TYR A 188 -2.41 15.49 8.39
CA TYR A 188 -3.77 16.04 8.56
C TYR A 188 -4.03 16.62 9.94
N ALA A 189 -3.36 16.11 10.97
CA ALA A 189 -3.41 16.69 12.32
C ALA A 189 -2.54 17.95 12.45
N ASN A 190 -1.80 18.35 11.40
CA ASN A 190 -0.88 19.49 11.39
C ASN A 190 0.17 19.41 12.52
N VAL A 191 0.66 18.20 12.82
CA VAL A 191 1.68 17.98 13.85
C VAL A 191 3.04 18.49 13.38
N PHE A 192 3.30 18.43 12.07
CA PHE A 192 4.51 18.93 11.44
C PHE A 192 4.17 19.96 10.36
N THR A 193 5.02 20.97 10.23
CA THR A 193 5.04 21.88 9.07
C THR A 193 6.14 21.43 8.12
N LEU A 194 5.79 21.17 6.86
CA LEU A 194 6.73 20.86 5.77
C LEU A 194 7.33 22.13 5.17
#